data_AF-A0ABD2RB41-F1
#
_entry.id   AF-A0ABD2RB41-F1
#
_cell.length_a   1.000
_cell.length_b   1.000
_cell.length_c   1.000
_cell.angle_alpha   90.00
_cell.angle_beta   90.00
_cell.angle_gamma   90.00
#
_symmetry.space_group_name_H-M   'P 1'
#
loop_
_entity.id
_entity.type
_entity.pdbx_description
1 polymer ?
#
loop_
_entity_poly.entity_id
_entity_poly.type
_entity_poly.pdbx_seq_one_letter_code
_entity_poly.pdbx_strand_id
1 'polypeptide(L)'
;MESKFAHIIVFFLLATSFETLMARKESDGPEVIKLLKEFESNLMCKGKLRWPELIGVPTKLAKGIIEKENPLITNVQILLNGSPVTLDIRCNRVRLFDNILGYVVDMPVVG
;
A
#
# COMPACT_ATOMS: atom_id res chain seq x y z
N MET A 1 26.63 15.58 57.04
CA MET A 1 25.94 16.23 55.91
C MET A 1 26.32 15.46 54.65
N GLU A 2 25.90 14.19 54.53
CA GLU A 2 26.56 13.25 53.59
C GLU A 2 25.52 12.40 52.81
N SER A 3 24.52 11.83 53.50
CA SER A 3 23.54 10.93 52.86
C SER A 3 22.51 11.61 51.94
N LYS A 4 22.07 12.85 52.24
CA LYS A 4 21.07 13.56 51.43
C LYS A 4 21.62 13.98 50.05
N PHE A 5 22.92 14.28 49.98
CA PHE A 5 23.58 14.63 48.73
C PHE A 5 23.87 13.40 47.86
N ALA A 6 24.14 12.24 48.48
CA ALA A 6 24.36 10.99 47.75
C ALA A 6 23.14 10.57 46.92
N HIS A 7 21.91 10.68 47.45
CA HIS A 7 20.70 10.36 46.69
C HIS A 7 20.46 11.32 45.52
N ILE A 8 20.77 12.60 45.71
CA ILE A 8 20.67 13.61 44.66
C ILE A 8 21.66 13.29 43.54
N ILE A 9 22.91 12.95 43.89
CA ILE A 9 23.95 12.58 42.92
C ILE A 9 23.57 11.30 42.17
N VAL A 10 23.07 10.27 42.86
CA VAL A 10 22.61 9.03 42.22
C VAL A 10 21.45 9.31 41.26
N PHE A 11 20.50 10.15 41.65
CA PHE A 11 19.38 10.53 40.78
C PHE A 11 19.86 11.27 39.53
N PHE A 12 20.80 12.21 39.67
CA PHE A 12 21.40 12.90 38.51
C PHE A 12 22.19 11.94 37.60
N LEU A 13 22.96 11.01 38.16
CA LEU A 13 23.68 9.99 37.37
C LEU A 13 22.74 9.00 36.68
N LEU A 14 21.62 8.65 37.34
CA LEU A 14 20.59 7.82 36.71
C LEU A 14 19.89 8.57 35.58
N ALA A 15 19.62 9.87 35.78
CA ALA A 15 18.99 10.72 34.76
C ALA A 15 19.90 10.90 33.53
N THR A 16 21.19 11.14 33.70
CA THR A 16 22.13 11.24 32.57
C THR A 16 22.35 9.90 31.87
N SER A 17 22.32 8.79 32.60
CA SER A 17 22.27 7.44 32.04
C SER A 17 21.00 7.21 31.21
N PHE A 18 19.85 7.68 31.69
CA PHE A 18 18.58 7.54 30.97
C PHE A 18 18.56 8.38 29.69
N GLU A 19 19.07 9.61 29.73
CA GLU A 19 19.20 10.45 28.53
C GLU A 19 20.14 9.83 27.48
N THR A 20 21.24 9.22 27.91
CA THR A 20 22.15 8.50 26.98
C THR A 20 21.54 7.20 26.42
N LEU A 21 20.65 6.54 27.16
CA LEU A 21 19.88 5.38 26.68
C LEU A 21 18.78 5.80 25.69
N MET A 22 18.07 6.90 25.96
CA MET A 22 17.04 7.45 25.07
C MET A 22 17.64 8.13 23.82
N ALA A 23 18.92 8.53 23.88
CA ALA A 23 19.67 9.06 22.74
C ALA A 23 20.14 7.97 21.75
N ARG A 24 20.01 6.67 22.08
CA ARG A 24 20.07 5.61 21.06
C ARG A 24 18.77 5.64 20.26
N LYS A 25 18.65 6.66 19.43
CA LYS A 25 17.77 6.67 18.29
C LYS A 25 18.18 5.48 17.42
N GLU A 26 17.22 4.58 17.16
CA GLU A 26 17.28 3.66 16.03
C GLU A 26 17.48 4.53 14.78
N SER A 27 18.73 4.79 14.42
CA SER A 27 19.06 5.45 13.17
C SER A 27 19.06 4.35 12.13
N ASP A 28 17.86 3.90 11.74
CA ASP A 28 17.73 3.38 10.39
C ASP A 28 18.26 4.49 9.48
N GLY A 29 19.45 4.25 8.93
CA GLY A 29 20.18 5.27 8.19
C GLY A 29 19.31 5.81 7.04
N PRO A 30 19.61 7.01 6.53
CA PRO A 30 18.88 7.58 5.39
C PRO A 30 18.82 6.64 4.18
N GLU A 31 19.78 5.72 4.05
CA GLU A 31 19.82 4.66 3.05
C GLU A 31 18.80 3.54 3.30
N VAL A 32 18.64 3.08 4.55
CA VAL A 32 17.62 2.08 4.93
C VAL A 32 16.22 2.64 4.72
N ILE A 33 15.99 3.89 5.15
CA ILE A 33 14.70 4.58 4.92
C ILE A 33 14.42 4.76 3.42
N LYS A 34 15.44 5.08 2.62
CA LYS A 34 15.31 5.18 1.16
C LYS A 34 14.97 3.83 0.53
N LEU A 35 15.65 2.76 0.94
CA LEU A 35 15.38 1.39 0.49
C LEU A 35 13.98 0.93 0.87
N LEU A 36 13.53 1.21 2.10
CA LEU A 36 12.18 0.91 2.54
C LEU A 36 11.13 1.66 1.71
N LYS A 37 11.35 2.96 1.44
CA LYS A 37 10.47 3.74 0.56
C LYS A 37 10.47 3.24 -0.88
N GLU A 38 11.61 2.80 -1.40
CA GLU A 38 11.74 2.26 -2.75
C GLU A 38 11.10 0.86 -2.87
N PHE A 39 11.24 0.04 -1.82
CA PHE A 39 10.58 -1.25 -1.68
C PHE A 39 9.06 -1.10 -1.54
N GLU A 40 8.57 -0.20 -0.68
CA GLU A 40 7.15 0.15 -0.57
C GLU A 40 6.59 0.70 -1.89
N SER A 41 7.33 1.59 -2.55
CA SER A 41 7.00 2.11 -3.88
C SER A 41 6.86 1.01 -4.93
N ASN A 42 7.67 -0.04 -4.85
CA ASN A 42 7.63 -1.17 -5.78
C ASN A 42 6.55 -2.20 -5.41
N LEU A 43 6.16 -2.28 -4.14
CA LEU A 43 5.01 -3.09 -3.70
C LEU A 43 3.66 -2.46 -4.03
N MET A 44 3.60 -1.13 -4.13
CA MET A 44 2.36 -0.42 -4.41
C MET A 44 2.13 -0.30 -5.93
N CYS A 45 0.97 -0.77 -6.40
CA CYS A 45 0.56 -0.56 -7.78
C CYS A 45 0.44 0.95 -8.07
N LYS A 46 0.94 1.37 -9.23
CA LYS A 46 0.96 2.79 -9.65
C LYS A 46 -0.27 3.15 -10.49
N GLY A 47 -0.61 4.43 -10.50
CA GLY A 47 -1.75 4.96 -11.27
C GLY A 47 -3.09 4.78 -10.56
N LYS A 48 -4.18 4.96 -11.30
CA LYS A 48 -5.54 4.74 -10.77
C LYS A 48 -5.77 3.24 -10.54
N LEU A 49 -6.34 2.89 -9.39
CA LEU A 49 -6.44 1.49 -8.94
C LEU A 49 -7.87 0.95 -8.90
N ARG A 50 -8.89 1.81 -8.96
CA ARG A 50 -10.30 1.45 -8.77
C ARG A 50 -11.17 2.32 -9.67
N TRP A 51 -12.27 1.75 -10.15
CA TRP A 51 -13.21 2.41 -11.06
C TRP A 51 -14.68 2.21 -10.63
N PRO A 52 -15.10 2.72 -9.46
CA PRO A 52 -16.49 2.58 -9.00
C PRO A 52 -17.53 3.11 -10.00
N GLU A 53 -17.18 4.13 -10.79
CA GLU A 53 -18.02 4.73 -11.81
C GLU A 53 -18.30 3.82 -13.02
N LEU A 54 -17.56 2.71 -13.18
CA LEU A 54 -17.74 1.79 -14.30
C LEU A 54 -18.78 0.69 -14.03
N ILE A 55 -19.33 0.60 -12.83
CA ILE A 55 -20.45 -0.32 -12.54
C ILE A 55 -21.65 0.08 -13.40
N GLY A 56 -22.20 -0.87 -14.15
CA GLY A 56 -23.30 -0.64 -15.09
C GLY A 56 -22.87 -0.09 -16.46
N VAL A 57 -21.57 0.07 -16.72
CA VAL A 57 -21.04 0.45 -18.04
C VAL A 57 -20.86 -0.81 -18.91
N PRO A 58 -21.09 -0.74 -20.24
CA PRO A 58 -20.77 -1.85 -21.14
C PRO A 58 -19.29 -2.22 -21.05
N THR A 59 -18.99 -3.51 -20.88
CA THR A 59 -17.65 -3.92 -20.48
C THR A 59 -16.58 -3.61 -21.52
N LYS A 60 -16.92 -3.69 -22.80
CA LYS A 60 -16.01 -3.29 -23.89
C LYS A 60 -15.61 -1.81 -23.80
N LEU A 61 -16.54 -0.95 -23.38
CA LEU A 61 -16.26 0.46 -23.15
C LEU A 61 -15.44 0.66 -21.86
N ALA A 62 -15.83 -0.01 -20.78
CA ALA A 62 -15.11 0.03 -19.50
C ALA A 62 -13.64 -0.38 -19.66
N LYS A 63 -13.35 -1.41 -20.46
CA LYS A 63 -11.99 -1.84 -20.80
C LYS A 63 -11.17 -0.70 -21.41
N GLY A 64 -11.71 -0.01 -22.42
CA GLY A 64 -11.01 1.11 -23.05
C GLY A 64 -10.78 2.30 -22.12
N ILE A 65 -11.70 2.54 -21.18
CA ILE A 65 -11.54 3.58 -20.15
C ILE A 65 -10.37 3.21 -19.22
N ILE A 66 -10.32 1.97 -18.73
CA ILE A 66 -9.25 1.50 -17.82
C ILE A 66 -7.88 1.59 -18.49
N GLU A 67 -7.74 1.07 -19.71
CA GLU A 67 -6.47 1.09 -20.46
C GLU A 67 -5.98 2.53 -20.71
N LYS A 68 -6.92 3.47 -20.92
CA LYS A 68 -6.61 4.89 -21.11
C LYS A 68 -6.22 5.58 -19.80
N GLU A 69 -6.93 5.32 -18.71
CA GLU A 69 -6.73 5.98 -17.42
C GLU A 69 -5.55 5.44 -16.62
N ASN A 70 -5.22 4.15 -16.79
CA ASN A 70 -4.02 3.55 -16.24
C ASN A 70 -3.28 2.72 -17.31
N PRO A 71 -2.36 3.34 -18.09
CA PRO A 71 -1.59 2.66 -19.13
C PRO A 71 -0.66 1.55 -18.62
N LEU A 72 -0.45 1.42 -17.31
CA LEU A 72 0.34 0.33 -16.72
C LEU A 72 -0.45 -1.00 -16.67
N ILE A 73 -1.77 -0.94 -16.86
CA ILE A 73 -2.64 -2.13 -16.95
C ILE A 73 -2.54 -2.70 -18.36
N THR A 74 -1.76 -3.77 -18.51
CA THR A 74 -1.57 -4.46 -19.79
C THR A 74 -2.53 -5.65 -19.96
N ASN A 75 -3.29 -6.00 -18.93
CA ASN A 75 -4.15 -7.17 -18.92
C ASN A 75 -5.54 -6.86 -18.33
N VAL A 76 -6.47 -6.41 -19.17
CA VAL A 76 -7.87 -6.28 -18.79
C VAL A 76 -8.64 -7.53 -19.23
N GLN A 77 -9.08 -8.30 -18.24
CA GLN A 77 -9.83 -9.55 -18.44
C GLN A 77 -11.32 -9.29 -18.31
N ILE A 78 -12.11 -9.88 -19.20
CA ILE A 78 -13.58 -9.84 -19.15
C ILE A 78 -14.04 -11.25 -18.81
N LEU A 79 -14.77 -11.39 -17.71
CA LEU A 79 -15.20 -12.67 -17.15
C LEU A 79 -16.68 -12.59 -16.82
N LEU A 80 -17.43 -13.69 -16.95
CA LEU A 80 -18.80 -13.72 -16.43
C LEU A 80 -18.78 -13.64 -14.90
N ASN A 81 -19.72 -12.93 -14.31
CA ASN A 81 -19.85 -12.83 -12.87
C ASN A 81 -19.97 -14.23 -12.23
N GLY A 82 -19.22 -14.47 -11.15
CA GLY A 82 -19.10 -15.77 -10.50
C GLY A 82 -18.07 -16.72 -11.13
N SER A 83 -17.37 -16.32 -12.20
CA SER A 83 -16.26 -17.11 -12.75
C SER A 83 -15.14 -17.29 -11.72
N PRO A 84 -14.56 -18.50 -11.58
CA PRO A 84 -13.44 -18.71 -10.67
C PRO A 84 -12.20 -17.96 -11.16
N VAL A 85 -11.49 -17.32 -10.22
CA VAL A 85 -10.29 -16.54 -10.51
C VAL A 85 -9.16 -16.89 -9.54
N THR A 86 -7.93 -16.65 -9.96
CA THR A 86 -6.76 -16.78 -9.09
C THR A 86 -6.73 -15.64 -8.07
N LEU A 87 -6.28 -15.95 -6.84
CA LEU A 87 -6.18 -15.02 -5.72
C LEU A 87 -4.84 -14.27 -5.65
N ASP A 88 -4.02 -14.36 -6.70
CA ASP A 88 -2.77 -13.61 -6.81
C ASP A 88 -3.04 -12.13 -7.10
N ILE A 89 -2.15 -11.24 -6.64
CA ILE A 89 -2.25 -9.80 -6.89
C ILE A 89 -1.29 -9.41 -8.03
N ARG A 90 -1.80 -8.77 -9.08
CA ARG A 90 -1.03 -8.30 -10.23
C ARG A 90 -1.34 -6.84 -10.54
N CYS A 91 -0.35 -5.97 -10.39
CA CYS A 91 -0.50 -4.54 -10.66
C CYS A 91 -0.80 -4.19 -12.12
N ASN A 92 -0.58 -5.11 -13.06
CA ASN A 92 -0.86 -4.91 -14.48
C ASN A 92 -2.21 -5.51 -14.92
N ARG A 93 -3.03 -6.00 -13.98
CA ARG A 93 -4.29 -6.69 -14.28
C ARG A 93 -5.48 -5.96 -13.67
N VAL A 94 -6.57 -5.90 -14.41
CA VAL A 94 -7.91 -5.58 -13.91
C VAL A 94 -8.87 -6.63 -14.45
N ARG A 95 -9.76 -7.13 -13.59
CA ARG A 95 -10.83 -8.04 -13.98
C ARG A 95 -12.15 -7.29 -14.02
N LEU A 96 -12.82 -7.37 -15.15
CA LEU A 96 -14.18 -6.90 -15.36
C LEU A 96 -15.12 -8.10 -15.28
N PHE A 97 -16.10 -8.02 -14.39
CA PHE A 97 -17.13 -9.04 -14.25
C PHE A 97 -18.40 -8.61 -14.97
N ASP A 98 -18.79 -9.39 -15.97
CA ASP A 98 -19.94 -9.18 -16.84
C ASP A 98 -21.17 -9.91 -16.30
N ASN A 99 -22.34 -9.30 -16.47
CA ASN A 99 -23.57 -10.06 -16.52
C ASN A 99 -23.83 -10.60 -17.94
N ILE A 100 -24.92 -11.37 -18.07
CA ILE A 100 -25.38 -11.92 -19.35
C ILE A 100 -25.73 -10.86 -20.40
N LEU A 101 -25.89 -9.59 -19.99
CA LEU A 101 -26.18 -8.46 -20.88
C LEU A 101 -24.90 -7.70 -21.31
N GLY A 102 -23.71 -8.11 -20.84
CA GLY A 102 -22.43 -7.49 -21.20
C GLY A 102 -22.14 -6.17 -20.47
N TYR A 103 -22.68 -6.01 -19.26
CA TYR A 103 -22.43 -4.87 -18.40
C TYR A 103 -21.62 -5.27 -17.17
N VAL A 104 -20.76 -4.37 -16.73
CA VAL A 104 -19.97 -4.51 -15.50
C VAL A 104 -20.90 -4.55 -14.30
N VAL A 105 -20.80 -5.60 -13.47
CA VAL A 105 -21.62 -5.75 -12.26
C VAL A 105 -20.85 -5.59 -10.96
N ASP A 106 -19.53 -5.66 -11.00
CA ASP A 106 -18.67 -5.50 -9.83
C ASP A 106 -17.65 -4.38 -10.07
N MET A 107 -17.18 -3.75 -9.00
CA MET A 107 -16.22 -2.66 -9.07
C MET A 107 -14.90 -3.16 -9.67
N PRO A 108 -14.42 -2.60 -10.79
CA PRO A 108 -13.12 -2.94 -11.32
C PRO A 108 -12.02 -2.44 -10.38
N VAL A 109 -11.10 -3.33 -10.02
CA VAL A 109 -9.95 -3.06 -9.14
C VAL A 109 -8.70 -3.68 -9.75
N VAL A 110 -7.56 -3.00 -9.61
CA VAL A 110 -6.25 -3.55 -9.96
C VAL A 110 -5.92 -4.73 -9.04
N GLY A 111 -5.63 -5.88 -9.65
CA GLY A 111 -5.43 -7.14 -8.92
C GLY A 111 -5.32 -8.35 -9.81
#